data_AF-A0A2S7K4T9-F1
#
_entry.id   AF-A0A2S7K4T9-F1
#
_cell.length_a   1.000
_cell.length_b   1.000
_cell.length_c   1.000
_cell.angle_alpha   90.00
_cell.angle_beta   90.00
_cell.angle_gamma   90.00
#
_symmetry.space_group_name_H-M   'P 1'
#
loop_
_entity.id
_entity.type
_entity.pdbx_description
1 polymer ?
#
loop_
_entity_poly.entity_id
_entity_poly.type
_entity_poly.pdbx_seq_one_letter_code
_entity_poly.pdbx_strand_id
1 'polypeptide(L)' 'MDDEPLSEKPDMTLSYLAKQDLYALSAGDLEDRIDALKAEVTRCEEELKGRGDTRSEAEKLFKF' A
#
# COMPACT_ATOMS: atom_id res chain seq x y z
N MET A 1 29.24 5.94 9.23
CA MET A 1 28.27 5.29 8.32
C MET A 1 27.00 6.07 8.54
N ASP A 2 26.73 7.04 7.67
CA ASP A 2 25.51 7.84 7.76
C ASP A 2 24.34 6.94 7.40
N ASP A 3 23.52 6.59 8.39
CA ASP A 3 22.19 6.01 8.17
C ASP A 3 21.29 7.13 7.64
N GLU A 4 21.35 7.36 6.34
CA GLU A 4 20.32 8.16 5.66
C GLU A 4 19.03 7.33 5.67
N PRO A 5 17.93 7.82 6.29
CA PRO A 5 16.68 7.10 6.27
C PRO A 5 16.27 6.96 4.80
N LEU A 6 16.14 5.71 4.33
CA LEU A 6 15.55 5.39 3.04
C LEU A 6 14.17 6.06 3.00
N SER A 7 14.11 7.26 2.44
CA SER A 7 12.85 7.89 2.08
C SER A 7 12.36 7.10 0.87
N GLU A 8 11.76 5.95 1.14
CA GLU A 8 10.95 5.21 0.18
C GLU A 8 9.79 6.13 -0.16
N LYS A 9 9.99 6.94 -1.20
CA LYS A 9 8.91 7.70 -1.79
C LYS A 9 7.76 6.71 -2.07
N PRO A 10 6.50 7.10 -1.81
CA PRO A 10 5.37 6.24 -2.06
C PRO A 10 5.41 5.71 -3.49
N ASP A 11 5.08 4.44 -3.69
CA ASP A 11 5.04 3.85 -5.02
C ASP A 11 3.99 4.59 -5.88
N MET A 12 4.48 5.44 -6.79
CA MET A 12 3.64 6.24 -7.68
C MET A 12 3.03 5.41 -8.81
N THR A 13 3.36 4.12 -8.93
CA THR A 13 2.86 3.20 -9.97
C THR A 13 1.33 3.11 -9.95
N LEU A 14 0.71 3.11 -8.77
CA LEU A 14 -0.76 3.14 -8.66
C LEU A 14 -1.38 4.44 -9.22
N SER A 15 -0.71 5.58 -9.05
CA SER A 15 -1.15 6.85 -9.64
C SER A 15 -0.98 6.88 -11.16
N TYR A 16 -0.01 6.13 -11.69
CA TYR A 16 0.17 5.94 -13.13
C TYR A 16 -0.92 5.03 -13.72
N LEU A 17 -1.27 3.95 -13.03
CA LEU A 17 -2.37 3.05 -13.41
C LEU A 17 -3.69 3.82 -13.63
N ALA A 18 -4.01 4.81 -12.78
CA ALA A 18 -5.22 5.62 -12.92
C ALA A 18 -5.27 6.47 -14.21
N LYS A 19 -4.13 6.69 -14.88
CA LYS A 19 -4.02 7.44 -16.14
C LYS A 19 -4.00 6.55 -17.37
N GLN A 20 -3.95 5.24 -17.20
CA GLN A 20 -3.95 4.28 -18.30
C GLN A 20 -5.31 4.29 -19.00
N ASP A 21 -5.29 4.33 -20.33
CA ASP A 21 -6.49 4.17 -21.13
C ASP A 21 -7.03 2.74 -21.03
N LEU A 22 -8.28 2.61 -20.59
CA LEU A 22 -8.95 1.33 -20.42
C LEU A 22 -9.54 0.80 -21.73
N TYR A 23 -9.69 1.63 -22.77
CA TYR A 23 -10.19 1.17 -24.07
C TYR A 23 -9.27 0.15 -24.75
N ALA A 24 -7.99 0.13 -24.38
CA ALA A 24 -7.01 -0.83 -24.89
C ALA A 24 -7.03 -2.19 -24.16
N LEU A 25 -7.84 -2.34 -23.10
CA LEU A 25 -7.91 -3.55 -22.27
C LEU A 25 -9.16 -4.36 -22.59
N SER A 26 -9.03 -5.68 -22.62
CA SER A 26 -10.17 -6.58 -22.72
C SER A 26 -10.92 -6.67 -21.37
N ALA A 27 -12.11 -7.27 -21.38
CA ALA A 27 -12.85 -7.53 -20.13
C ALA A 27 -12.05 -8.40 -19.15
N GLY A 28 -11.34 -9.42 -19.64
CA GLY A 28 -10.49 -10.27 -18.81
C GLY A 28 -9.30 -9.51 -18.21
N ASP A 29 -8.66 -8.63 -19.00
CA ASP A 29 -7.57 -7.78 -18.49
C ASP A 29 -8.06 -6.84 -17.38
N LEU A 30 -9.30 -6.35 -17.49
CA LEU A 30 -9.92 -5.51 -16.46
C LEU A 30 -10.24 -6.31 -15.20
N GLU A 31 -10.73 -7.54 -15.33
CA GLU A 31 -10.97 -8.45 -14.20
C GLU A 31 -9.67 -8.77 -13.45
N ASP A 32 -8.63 -9.22 -14.16
CA ASP A 32 -7.32 -9.52 -13.57
C ASP A 32 -6.73 -8.30 -12.86
N ARG A 33 -6.86 -7.11 -13.47
CA ARG A 33 -6.42 -5.85 -12.87
C ARG A 33 -7.19 -5.52 -11.59
N ILE A 34 -8.51 -5.71 -11.58
CA ILE A 34 -9.34 -5.46 -10.40
C ILE A 34 -8.93 -6.39 -9.25
N ASP A 35 -8.71 -7.67 -9.54
CA ASP A 35 -8.35 -8.65 -8.52
C ASP A 35 -6.97 -8.35 -7.92
N ALA A 36 -5.99 -7.98 -8.75
CA ALA A 36 -4.68 -7.53 -8.28
C ALA A 36 -4.78 -6.28 -7.37
N LEU A 37 -5.60 -5.29 -7.74
CA LEU A 37 -5.78 -4.07 -6.94
C LEU A 37 -6.46 -4.34 -5.59
N LYS A 38 -7.45 -5.25 -5.54
CA LYS A 38 -8.08 -5.65 -4.28
C LYS A 38 -7.12 -6.36 -3.34
N ALA A 39 -6.28 -7.25 -3.88
CA ALA A 39 -5.23 -7.91 -3.11
C ALA A 39 -4.25 -6.88 -2.52
N GLU A 40 -3.88 -5.87 -3.30
CA GLU A 40 -3.00 -4.79 -2.84
C GLU A 40 -3.65 -3.94 -1.74
N VAL A 41 -4.92 -3.59 -1.88
CA VAL A 41 -5.69 -2.88 -0.83
C VAL A 41 -5.67 -3.68 0.47
N THR A 42 -5.93 -4.99 0.40
CA THR A 42 -5.92 -5.87 1.58
C THR A 42 -4.55 -5.85 2.26
N ARG A 43 -3.46 -5.96 1.49
CA ARG A 43 -2.09 -5.89 2.01
C ARG A 43 -1.80 -4.56 2.71
N CYS A 44 -2.24 -3.45 2.11
CA CYS A 44 -2.07 -2.11 2.69
C CYS A 44 -2.85 -1.96 4.01
N GLU A 45 -4.07 -2.49 4.07
CA GLU A 45 -4.90 -2.48 5.28
C GLU A 45 -4.27 -3.32 6.40
N GLU A 46 -3.72 -4.50 6.09
CA GLU A 46 -3.01 -5.35 7.04
C GLU A 46 -1.77 -4.66 7.63
N GLU A 47 -0.96 -4.02 6.78
CA GLU A 47 0.21 -3.23 7.20
C GLU A 47 -0.19 -2.05 8.10
N LEU A 48 -1.24 -1.32 7.71
CA LEU A 48 -1.76 -0.21 8.53
C LEU A 48 -2.24 -0.69 9.90
N LYS A 49 -2.95 -1.82 9.94
CA LYS A 49 -3.39 -2.43 11.19
C LYS A 49 -2.20 -2.82 12.06
N GLY A 50 -1.21 -3.52 11.50
CA GLY A 50 0.00 -3.91 12.24
C GLY A 50 0.76 -2.71 12.82
N ARG A 51 0.88 -1.61 12.07
CA ARG A 51 1.50 -0.37 12.54
C ARG A 51 0.66 0.32 13.62
N GLY A 52 -0.67 0.32 13.48
CA GLY A 52 -1.61 0.84 14.48
C GLY A 52 -1.54 0.07 15.81
N ASP A 53 -1.49 -1.25 15.74
CA ASP A 53 -1.34 -2.14 16.89
C ASP A 53 0.01 -1.90 17.58
N THR A 54 1.09 -1.79 16.81
CA THR A 54 2.44 -1.49 17.32
C THR A 54 2.49 -0.14 18.05
N ARG A 55 1.84 0.89 17.51
CA ARG A 55 1.76 2.21 18.15
C ARG A 55 0.98 2.13 19.47
N SER A 56 -0.15 1.42 19.49
CA SER A 56 -0.96 1.27 20.70
C SER A 56 -0.21 0.55 21.82
N GLU A 57 0.55 -0.50 21.48
CA GLU A 57 1.36 -1.24 22.44
C GLU A 57 2.56 -0.40 22.94
N ALA A 58 3.21 0.37 22.07
CA ALA A 58 4.26 1.30 22.47
C ALA A 58 3.73 2.39 23.41
N GLU A 59 2.58 3.00 23.13
CA GLU A 59 1.98 4.02 24.00
C GLU A 59 1.60 3.50 25.40
N LYS A 60 1.30 2.20 25.54
CA LYS A 60 1.10 1.55 26.85
C LYS A 60 2.42 1.31 27.60
N LEU A 61 3.49 1.00 26.88
CA LEU A 61 4.81 0.74 27.46
C LEU A 61 5.49 2.00 28.03
N PHE A 62 5.25 3.16 27.40
CA PHE A 62 5.85 4.45 27.80
C PHE A 62 5.00 5.30 28.74
N LYS A 63 3.78 4.85 29.09
CA LYS A 63 2.93 5.49 30.11
C LYS A 63 3.04 4.73 31.44
N PHE A 64 4.21 4.80 32.06
CA PHE A 64 4.43 4.53 33.49
C PHE A 64 5.40 5.56 34.05
#